data_AF-A0A2Z3GTG4-F1
#
_entry.id   AF-A0A2Z3GTG4-F1
#
_cell.length_a   1.000
_cell.length_b   1.000
_cell.length_c   1.000
_cell.angle_alpha   90.00
_cell.angle_beta   90.00
_cell.angle_gamma   90.00
#
_symmetry.space_group_name_H-M   'P 1'
#
loop_
_entity.id
_entity.type
_entity.pdbx_description
1 polymer ?
#
loop_
_entity_poly.entity_id
_entity_poly.type
_entity_poly.pdbx_seq_one_letter_code
_entity_poly.pdbx_strand_id
1 'polypeptide(L)'
;MADSSLLPSQQLVDTAYVSAELLVQRQAIHQVELVGPARKDQKWQALARQGYAEADFHVDWDAPQATCPQGHPSQSWIHTLEKGQPRVFSKFSCKHCGPCPVRAQCTRTKRRAIKLRADAPYHALQAARVRDSQADWPLRYNQRAGIEGTLSQGVRGFGMRRSHYMGLSRAGYTVNTPLSQAYAQHLRAEEAKLPKTRGLLDPAPVIPEIAADAGALQQAMQVADVAVLTLGRSTGEGGDRKETDDFTLTPPTEQALLKQVATAFYAQNKKVIDVINTGDVVELANWRD
;
A
#
# COMPACT_ATOMS: atom_id res chain seq x y z
N MET A 1 4.56 4.53 -16.13
CA MET A 1 5.85 5.10 -15.67
C MET A 1 7.05 4.26 -16.11
N ALA A 2 7.06 2.95 -15.85
CA ALA A 2 8.10 2.04 -16.35
C ALA A 2 8.16 2.03 -17.88
N ASP A 3 7.01 1.85 -18.53
CA ASP A 3 6.90 1.80 -20.00
C ASP A 3 7.20 3.14 -20.67
N SER A 4 7.15 4.22 -19.91
CA SER A 4 7.44 5.59 -20.37
C SER A 4 8.86 6.04 -20.02
N SER A 5 9.70 5.18 -19.43
CA SER A 5 11.05 5.53 -18.94
C SER A 5 11.07 6.70 -17.95
N LEU A 6 10.04 6.84 -17.12
CA LEU A 6 9.86 7.92 -16.13
C LEU A 6 10.02 7.43 -14.69
N LEU A 7 10.68 6.30 -14.47
CA LEU A 7 10.91 5.80 -13.11
C LEU A 7 11.97 6.64 -12.40
N PRO A 8 11.72 7.07 -11.15
CA PRO A 8 12.76 7.75 -10.38
C PRO A 8 13.82 6.74 -9.96
N SER A 9 15.08 7.18 -9.84
CA SER A 9 16.14 6.33 -9.29
C SER A 9 15.89 5.96 -7.82
N GLN A 10 15.15 6.80 -7.08
CA GLN A 10 14.81 6.60 -5.67
C GLN A 10 13.35 6.96 -5.39
N GLN A 11 12.69 6.20 -4.53
CA GLN A 11 11.34 6.48 -4.06
C GLN A 11 11.32 6.59 -2.53
N LEU A 12 11.03 7.79 -2.01
CA LEU A 12 10.90 8.03 -0.57
C LEU A 12 9.52 7.58 -0.08
N VAL A 13 9.47 6.69 0.90
CA VAL A 13 8.22 6.08 1.39
C VAL A 13 8.14 5.98 2.91
N ASP A 14 6.94 5.68 3.41
CA ASP A 14 6.73 5.36 4.82
C ASP A 14 7.24 3.98 5.21
N THR A 15 7.52 3.80 6.50
CA THR A 15 7.79 2.51 7.14
C THR A 15 6.74 1.45 6.77
N ALA A 16 5.48 1.86 6.59
CA ALA A 16 4.41 0.99 6.15
C ALA A 16 4.71 0.31 4.79
N TYR A 17 5.38 1.00 3.87
CA TYR A 17 5.73 0.51 2.55
C TYR A 17 7.13 -0.13 2.47
N VAL A 18 7.90 -0.13 3.57
CA VAL A 18 9.23 -0.76 3.62
C VAL A 18 9.10 -2.19 4.16
N SER A 19 8.98 -3.15 3.25
CA SER A 19 9.13 -4.59 3.55
C SER A 19 10.38 -5.14 2.88
N ALA A 20 11.01 -6.17 3.45
CA ALA A 20 12.23 -6.68 2.84
C ALA A 20 12.01 -7.37 1.49
N GLU A 21 10.79 -7.89 1.24
CA GLU A 21 10.42 -8.37 -0.08
C GLU A 21 10.33 -7.22 -1.08
N LEU A 22 9.68 -6.10 -0.71
CA LEU A 22 9.55 -4.92 -1.57
C LEU A 22 10.91 -4.28 -1.89
N LEU A 23 11.83 -4.25 -0.93
CA LEU A 23 13.20 -3.76 -1.16
C LEU A 23 13.90 -4.54 -2.29
N VAL A 24 13.74 -5.88 -2.31
CA VAL A 24 14.34 -6.73 -3.33
C VAL A 24 13.59 -6.61 -4.66
N GLN A 25 12.26 -6.70 -4.62
CA GLN A 25 11.42 -6.67 -5.83
C GLN A 25 11.53 -5.34 -6.58
N ARG A 26 11.50 -4.20 -5.89
CA ARG A 26 11.61 -2.88 -6.54
C ARG A 26 12.96 -2.71 -7.22
N GLN A 27 14.04 -3.11 -6.56
CA GLN A 27 15.37 -3.02 -7.15
C GLN A 27 15.50 -3.96 -8.36
N ALA A 28 15.03 -5.20 -8.25
CA ALA A 28 15.18 -6.20 -9.31
C ALA A 28 14.31 -5.91 -10.55
N ILE A 29 13.07 -5.46 -10.36
CA ILE A 29 12.10 -5.28 -11.44
C ILE A 29 12.20 -3.89 -12.06
N HIS A 30 12.35 -2.86 -11.22
CA HIS A 30 12.21 -1.47 -11.66
C HIS A 30 13.50 -0.66 -11.53
N GLN A 31 14.57 -1.22 -10.96
CA GLN A 31 15.82 -0.50 -10.66
C GLN A 31 15.58 0.77 -9.82
N VAL A 32 14.53 0.74 -8.99
CA VAL A 32 14.15 1.84 -8.09
C VAL A 32 14.61 1.48 -6.69
N GLU A 33 15.42 2.35 -6.08
CA GLU A 33 15.75 2.22 -4.67
C GLU A 33 14.57 2.70 -3.81
N LEU A 34 14.02 1.81 -3.00
CA LEU A 34 12.98 2.17 -2.04
C LEU A 34 13.62 2.69 -0.74
N VAL A 35 13.39 3.96 -0.44
CA VAL A 35 14.03 4.67 0.66
C VAL A 35 12.97 5.02 1.72
N GLY A 36 13.04 4.37 2.86
CA GLY A 36 12.18 4.68 4.00
C GLY A 36 12.67 3.93 5.23
N PRO A 37 12.15 4.27 6.43
CA PRO A 37 12.61 3.65 7.66
C PRO A 37 12.28 2.16 7.64
N ALA A 38 13.28 1.32 7.83
CA ALA A 38 13.14 -0.11 7.96
C ALA A 38 12.29 -0.44 9.19
N ARG A 39 11.40 -1.42 9.04
CA ARG A 39 10.56 -1.89 10.15
C ARG A 39 11.44 -2.38 11.31
N LYS A 40 11.23 -1.77 12.47
CA LYS A 40 11.84 -2.16 13.73
C LYS A 40 11.32 -3.53 14.18
N ASP A 41 12.12 -4.26 14.94
CA ASP A 41 11.69 -5.50 15.57
C ASP A 41 10.64 -5.19 16.65
N GLN A 42 9.43 -5.72 16.47
CA GLN A 42 8.29 -5.53 17.37
C GLN A 42 8.20 -6.62 18.45
N LYS A 43 9.15 -7.57 18.49
CA LYS A 43 9.20 -8.59 19.53
C LYS A 43 9.52 -7.96 20.88
N TRP A 44 8.98 -8.53 21.96
CA TRP A 44 9.13 -7.99 23.31
C TRP A 44 10.59 -7.81 23.73
N GLN A 45 11.52 -8.64 23.23
CA GLN A 45 12.93 -8.49 23.53
C GLN A 45 13.50 -7.16 23.04
N ALA A 46 13.16 -6.78 21.80
CA ALA A 46 13.56 -5.50 21.22
C ALA A 46 12.86 -4.31 21.92
N LEU A 47 11.59 -4.47 22.27
CA LEU A 47 10.80 -3.41 22.93
C LEU A 47 11.25 -3.17 24.38
N ALA A 48 11.72 -4.21 25.08
CA ALA A 48 12.17 -4.11 26.48
C ALA A 48 13.45 -3.29 26.66
N ARG A 49 14.18 -2.96 25.58
CA ARG A 49 15.47 -2.23 25.55
C ARG A 49 16.63 -2.86 26.33
N GLN A 50 16.36 -3.91 27.10
CA GLN A 50 17.31 -4.74 27.84
C GLN A 50 17.21 -6.21 27.42
N GLY A 51 16.32 -6.54 26.49
CA GLY A 51 16.17 -7.89 25.97
C GLY A 51 17.06 -8.12 24.74
N TYR A 52 17.45 -9.37 24.52
CA TYR A 52 18.22 -9.74 23.33
C TYR A 52 17.30 -9.89 22.13
N ALA A 53 17.26 -8.89 21.26
CA ALA A 53 16.51 -8.86 20.01
C ALA A 53 17.12 -9.81 18.97
N GLU A 54 16.50 -9.91 17.79
CA GLU A 54 17.08 -10.68 16.67
C GLU A 54 18.41 -10.09 16.18
N ALA A 55 18.53 -8.76 16.20
CA ALA A 55 19.72 -8.04 15.71
C ALA A 55 20.98 -8.28 16.56
N ASP A 56 20.84 -8.74 17.80
CA ASP A 56 21.98 -9.04 18.68
C ASP A 56 22.62 -10.40 18.35
N PHE A 57 21.98 -11.21 17.50
CA PHE A 57 22.51 -12.51 17.09
C PHE A 57 23.37 -12.34 15.85
N HIS A 58 24.58 -12.89 15.88
CA HIS A 58 25.42 -12.97 14.70
C HIS A 58 24.91 -14.10 13.81
N VAL A 59 24.64 -13.80 12.54
CA VAL A 59 24.10 -14.76 11.58
C VAL A 59 25.13 -14.97 10.49
N ASP A 60 25.63 -16.19 10.39
CA ASP A 60 26.52 -16.64 9.33
C ASP A 60 25.68 -17.42 8.29
N TRP A 61 25.68 -16.92 7.06
CA TRP A 61 24.97 -17.55 5.95
C TRP A 61 25.87 -18.50 5.15
N ASP A 62 27.19 -18.30 5.21
CA ASP A 62 28.17 -19.17 4.54
C ASP A 62 28.32 -20.48 5.33
N ALA A 63 28.33 -20.37 6.66
CA ALA A 63 28.17 -21.50 7.58
C ALA A 63 26.79 -21.39 8.27
N PRO A 64 25.73 -22.07 7.79
CA PRO A 64 24.32 -21.82 8.13
C PRO A 64 24.02 -21.98 9.62
N GLN A 65 24.29 -20.92 10.39
CA GLN A 65 24.35 -20.93 11.84
C GLN A 65 24.16 -19.51 12.39
N ALA A 66 23.44 -19.42 13.50
CA ALA A 66 23.36 -18.19 14.28
C ALA A 66 24.06 -18.36 15.63
N THR A 67 24.81 -17.36 16.05
CA THR A 67 25.52 -17.31 17.33
C THR A 67 24.84 -16.30 18.24
N CYS A 68 24.50 -16.71 19.46
CA CYS A 68 23.85 -15.82 20.41
C CYS A 68 24.84 -14.83 21.05
N PRO A 69 24.35 -13.76 21.70
CA PRO A 69 25.18 -12.79 22.43
C PRO A 69 26.05 -13.38 23.55
N GLN A 70 25.81 -14.63 23.94
CA GLN A 70 26.62 -15.37 24.93
C GLN A 70 27.64 -16.31 24.25
N GLY A 71 27.81 -16.23 22.92
CA GLY A 71 28.78 -17.00 22.15
C GLY A 71 28.34 -18.42 21.80
N HIS A 72 27.10 -18.83 22.11
CA HIS A 72 26.64 -20.19 21.82
C HIS A 72 26.02 -20.30 20.42
N PRO A 73 26.42 -21.31 19.62
CA PRO A 73 25.86 -21.52 18.29
C PRO A 73 24.47 -22.16 18.35
N SER A 74 23.70 -21.93 17.29
CA SER A 74 22.43 -22.61 17.06
C SER A 74 22.63 -24.08 16.70
N GLN A 75 21.66 -24.92 17.07
CA GLN A 75 21.67 -26.37 16.77
C GLN A 75 20.87 -26.76 15.54
N SER A 76 20.11 -25.81 14.96
CA SER A 76 19.31 -26.08 13.77
C SER A 76 19.27 -24.89 12.85
N TRP A 77 19.15 -25.18 11.57
CA TRP A 77 18.94 -24.21 10.50
C TRP A 77 17.91 -24.78 9.53
N ILE A 78 16.67 -24.31 9.60
CA ILE A 78 15.54 -24.90 8.89
C ILE A 78 14.97 -23.88 7.91
N HIS A 79 15.06 -24.16 6.62
CA HIS A 79 14.38 -23.39 5.58
C HIS A 79 12.89 -23.73 5.56
N THR A 80 12.05 -22.71 5.49
CA THR A 80 10.59 -22.85 5.48
C THR A 80 9.93 -21.71 4.71
N LEU A 81 8.64 -21.87 4.40
CA LEU A 81 7.83 -20.83 3.78
C LEU A 81 6.79 -20.35 4.80
N GLU A 82 6.71 -19.04 5.00
CA GLU A 82 5.67 -18.42 5.80
C GLU A 82 4.88 -17.45 4.92
N LYS A 83 3.59 -17.74 4.70
CA LYS A 83 2.73 -16.99 3.77
C LYS A 83 3.36 -16.83 2.38
N GLY A 84 3.97 -17.91 1.87
CA GLY A 84 4.65 -17.94 0.57
C GLY A 84 6.05 -17.30 0.56
N GLN A 85 6.53 -16.76 1.67
CA GLN A 85 7.83 -16.07 1.73
C GLN A 85 8.90 -16.94 2.40
N PRO A 86 10.14 -16.98 1.87
CA PRO A 86 11.20 -17.82 2.41
C PRO A 86 11.70 -17.29 3.76
N ARG A 87 11.85 -18.21 4.71
CA ARG A 87 12.28 -17.95 6.09
C ARG A 87 13.28 -19.01 6.52
N VAL A 88 14.15 -18.62 7.44
CA VAL A 88 15.00 -19.55 8.19
C VAL A 88 14.57 -19.56 9.64
N PHE A 89 14.34 -20.75 10.18
CA PHE A 89 14.09 -20.96 11.60
C PHE A 89 15.30 -21.62 12.27
N SER A 90 15.90 -20.91 13.23
CA SER A 90 17.07 -21.36 13.96
C SER A 90 16.76 -21.53 15.45
N LYS A 91 17.14 -22.68 16.01
CA LYS A 91 16.87 -23.06 17.41
C LYS A 91 18.18 -23.24 18.16
N PHE A 92 18.21 -22.78 19.41
CA PHE A 92 19.36 -22.92 20.30
C PHE A 92 19.21 -24.13 21.22
N SER A 93 20.33 -24.57 21.80
CA SER A 93 20.36 -25.70 22.73
C SER A 93 19.64 -25.39 24.04
N CYS A 94 18.78 -26.30 24.51
CA CYS A 94 18.24 -26.23 25.88
C CYS A 94 19.35 -26.32 26.94
N LYS A 95 20.46 -27.00 26.64
CA LYS A 95 21.61 -27.15 27.56
C LYS A 95 22.35 -25.83 27.77
N HIS A 96 22.42 -24.98 26.75
CA HIS A 96 23.00 -23.65 26.86
C HIS A 96 21.98 -22.64 27.40
N CYS A 97 20.73 -22.66 26.91
CA CYS A 97 19.73 -21.70 27.33
C CYS A 97 19.24 -21.90 28.77
N GLY A 98 19.10 -23.13 29.25
CA GLY A 98 18.57 -23.46 30.57
C GLY A 98 19.33 -22.78 31.72
N PRO A 99 20.65 -22.99 31.84
CA PRO A 99 21.47 -22.38 32.89
C PRO A 99 21.94 -20.96 32.55
N CYS A 100 21.55 -20.38 31.42
CA CYS A 100 22.05 -19.08 30.98
C CYS A 100 21.63 -17.96 31.94
N PRO A 101 22.56 -17.15 32.48
CA PRO A 101 22.26 -16.11 33.47
C PRO A 101 21.33 -15.03 32.90
N VAL A 102 21.41 -14.78 31.59
CA VAL A 102 20.58 -13.77 30.90
C VAL A 102 19.31 -14.35 30.26
N ARG A 103 18.93 -15.59 30.60
CA ARG A 103 17.76 -16.26 30.00
C ARG A 103 16.50 -15.42 30.11
N ALA A 104 16.26 -14.77 31.25
CA ALA A 104 15.07 -13.95 31.47
C ALA A 104 14.95 -12.76 30.50
N GLN A 105 16.08 -12.22 30.02
CA GLN A 105 16.15 -11.16 29.02
C GLN A 105 16.10 -11.71 27.57
N CYS A 106 16.45 -12.98 27.38
CA CYS A 106 16.54 -13.61 26.07
C CYS A 106 15.28 -14.39 25.67
N THR A 107 14.74 -15.28 26.51
CA THR A 107 13.60 -16.14 26.14
C THR A 107 12.74 -16.52 27.34
N ARG A 108 11.43 -16.56 27.13
CA ARG A 108 10.46 -17.05 28.12
C ARG A 108 10.21 -18.56 28.02
N THR A 109 10.71 -19.20 26.96
CA THR A 109 10.51 -20.64 26.72
C THR A 109 11.73 -21.45 27.20
N LYS A 110 11.73 -22.77 26.96
CA LYS A 110 12.84 -23.65 27.34
C LYS A 110 14.15 -23.37 26.59
N ARG A 111 14.08 -22.74 25.41
CA ARG A 111 15.24 -22.38 24.57
C ARG A 111 14.93 -21.19 23.68
N ARG A 112 15.96 -20.46 23.26
CA ARG A 112 15.78 -19.41 22.24
C ARG A 112 15.54 -20.04 20.88
N ALA A 113 14.67 -19.41 20.09
CA ALA A 113 14.58 -19.62 18.65
C ALA A 113 14.45 -18.26 17.97
N ILE A 114 15.08 -18.10 16.82
CA ILE A 114 14.97 -16.90 15.98
C ILE A 114 14.40 -17.31 14.62
N LYS A 115 13.61 -16.41 14.05
CA LYS A 115 13.02 -16.59 12.73
C LYS A 115 13.51 -15.45 11.86
N LEU A 116 14.35 -15.77 10.90
CA LEU A 116 14.98 -14.83 9.99
C LEU A 116 14.24 -14.82 8.66
N ARG A 117 14.28 -13.68 7.98
CA ARG A 117 14.14 -13.63 6.52
C ARG A 117 15.25 -14.51 5.92
N ALA A 118 14.99 -15.16 4.78
CA ALA A 118 16.02 -15.90 4.06
C ALA A 118 16.59 -15.05 2.91
N ASP A 119 17.82 -15.37 2.49
CA ASP A 119 18.43 -14.93 1.23
C ASP A 119 18.42 -13.41 1.01
N ALA A 120 18.15 -12.95 -0.22
CA ALA A 120 18.14 -11.53 -0.59
C ALA A 120 17.25 -10.65 0.32
N PRO A 121 16.02 -11.05 0.72
CA PRO A 121 15.24 -10.30 1.69
C PRO A 121 15.94 -10.07 3.04
N TYR A 122 16.75 -11.02 3.53
CA TYR A 122 17.52 -10.79 4.76
C TYR A 122 18.54 -9.67 4.57
N HIS A 123 19.38 -9.79 3.53
CA HIS A 123 20.44 -8.83 3.26
C HIS A 123 19.88 -7.44 2.96
N ALA A 124 18.79 -7.34 2.21
CA ALA A 124 18.13 -6.07 1.91
C ALA A 124 17.62 -5.37 3.18
N LEU A 125 17.03 -6.11 4.13
CA LEU A 125 16.58 -5.52 5.40
C LEU A 125 17.74 -5.06 6.27
N GLN A 126 18.83 -5.84 6.31
CA GLN A 126 20.03 -5.45 7.08
C GLN A 126 20.69 -4.22 6.47
N ALA A 127 20.85 -4.16 5.14
CA ALA A 127 21.36 -2.99 4.44
C ALA A 127 20.51 -1.74 4.71
N ALA A 128 19.18 -1.88 4.67
CA ALA A 128 18.26 -0.80 5.02
C ALA A 128 18.45 -0.31 6.47
N ARG A 129 18.58 -1.23 7.44
CA ARG A 129 18.82 -0.87 8.85
C ARG A 129 20.17 -0.17 9.06
N VAL A 130 21.22 -0.63 8.38
CA VAL A 130 22.55 0.00 8.42
C VAL A 130 22.46 1.42 7.87
N ARG A 131 21.82 1.61 6.71
CA ARG A 131 21.58 2.93 6.13
C ARG A 131 20.81 3.85 7.09
N ASP A 132 19.74 3.35 7.71
CA ASP A 132 18.93 4.16 8.63
C ASP A 132 19.68 4.60 9.90
N SER A 133 20.77 3.91 10.24
CA SER A 133 21.66 4.27 11.35
C SER A 133 22.75 5.27 10.98
N GLN A 134 22.92 5.58 9.68
CA GLN A 134 23.93 6.54 9.22
C GLN A 134 23.58 7.97 9.65
N ALA A 135 24.59 8.80 9.88
CA ALA A 135 24.42 10.15 10.41
C ALA A 135 23.66 11.09 9.45
N ASP A 136 23.73 10.84 8.14
CA ASP A 136 23.04 11.58 7.09
C ASP A 136 21.60 11.11 6.85
N TRP A 137 21.18 9.99 7.46
CA TRP A 137 19.83 9.45 7.29
C TRP A 137 18.72 10.47 7.57
N PRO A 138 18.76 11.29 8.65
CA PRO A 138 17.75 12.31 8.87
C PRO A 138 17.66 13.30 7.71
N LEU A 139 18.79 13.75 7.14
CA LEU A 139 18.79 14.69 6.02
C LEU A 139 18.17 14.05 4.76
N ARG A 140 18.54 12.81 4.46
CA ARG A 140 18.02 12.07 3.31
C ARG A 140 16.52 11.82 3.44
N TYR A 141 16.06 11.35 4.60
CA TYR A 141 14.65 11.04 4.81
C TYR A 141 13.77 12.29 4.96
N ASN A 142 14.32 13.40 5.46
CA ASN A 142 13.61 14.66 5.64
C ASN A 142 13.19 15.32 4.30
N GLN A 143 13.66 14.83 3.15
CA GLN A 143 13.11 15.21 1.84
C GLN A 143 11.60 14.88 1.70
N ARG A 144 11.10 13.91 2.46
CA ARG A 144 9.66 13.60 2.54
C ARG A 144 8.91 14.57 3.47
N ALA A 145 9.63 15.31 4.32
CA ALA A 145 9.01 16.28 5.21
C ALA A 145 8.36 17.39 4.37
N GLY A 146 7.08 17.61 4.63
CA GLY A 146 6.27 18.55 3.86
C GLY A 146 5.07 17.92 3.17
N ILE A 147 5.05 16.59 2.91
CA ILE A 147 3.85 15.96 2.33
C ILE A 147 2.68 16.08 3.31
N GLU A 148 2.85 15.57 4.53
CA GLU A 148 1.80 15.65 5.57
C GLU A 148 1.57 17.08 6.06
N GLY A 149 2.62 17.91 6.08
CA GLY A 149 2.52 19.32 6.43
C GLY A 149 1.68 20.11 5.43
N THR A 150 1.91 19.92 4.12
CA THR A 150 1.15 20.57 3.04
C THR A 150 -0.29 20.07 3.04
N LEU A 151 -0.52 18.76 3.18
CA LEU A 151 -1.87 18.21 3.32
C LEU A 151 -2.58 18.79 4.55
N SER A 152 -1.90 18.85 5.69
CA SER A 152 -2.45 19.44 6.93
C SER A 152 -2.75 20.92 6.76
N GLN A 153 -1.89 21.68 6.10
CA GLN A 153 -2.12 23.10 5.79
C GLN A 153 -3.33 23.26 4.88
N GLY A 154 -3.42 22.48 3.80
CA GLY A 154 -4.58 22.42 2.91
C GLY A 154 -5.87 22.14 3.67
N VAL A 155 -5.88 21.09 4.49
CA VAL A 155 -7.08 20.63 5.20
C VAL A 155 -7.47 21.54 6.37
N ARG A 156 -6.52 21.87 7.24
CA ARG A 156 -6.79 22.61 8.49
C ARG A 156 -6.73 24.12 8.32
N GLY A 157 -5.81 24.61 7.50
CA GLY A 157 -5.63 26.04 7.24
C GLY A 157 -6.58 26.58 6.17
N PHE A 158 -6.81 25.80 5.10
CA PHE A 158 -7.61 26.25 3.95
C PHE A 158 -8.94 25.48 3.78
N GLY A 159 -9.26 24.54 4.66
CA GLY A 159 -10.52 23.81 4.60
C GLY A 159 -10.65 22.90 3.37
N MET A 160 -9.56 22.51 2.71
CA MET A 160 -9.61 21.47 1.68
C MET A 160 -10.21 20.20 2.33
N ARG A 161 -11.27 19.64 1.75
CA ARG A 161 -12.19 18.61 2.31
C ARG A 161 -13.41 19.13 3.08
N ARG A 162 -13.61 20.43 3.17
CA ARG A 162 -14.88 21.04 3.59
C ARG A 162 -15.44 21.87 2.44
N SER A 163 -16.29 21.25 1.62
CA SER A 163 -17.33 22.05 0.98
C SER A 163 -18.33 22.44 2.07
N HIS A 164 -18.67 23.72 2.20
CA HIS A 164 -19.78 24.16 3.07
C HIS A 164 -21.10 23.46 2.70
N TYR A 165 -21.18 22.95 1.47
CA TYR A 165 -22.33 22.32 0.88
C TYR A 165 -22.03 20.87 0.50
N MET A 166 -22.74 19.91 1.09
CA MET A 166 -22.67 18.51 0.66
C MET A 166 -23.48 18.34 -0.64
N GLY A 167 -22.77 18.01 -1.73
CA GLY A 167 -23.36 17.73 -3.04
C GLY A 167 -23.41 18.93 -3.99
N LEU A 168 -23.30 18.64 -5.28
CA LEU A 168 -23.24 19.63 -6.37
C LEU A 168 -24.45 20.58 -6.37
N SER A 169 -25.65 20.08 -6.10
CA SER A 169 -26.86 20.90 -6.04
C SER A 169 -26.83 21.95 -4.94
N ARG A 170 -26.31 21.62 -3.76
CA ARG A 170 -26.16 22.59 -2.67
C ARG A 170 -25.05 23.61 -2.95
N ALA A 171 -24.08 23.25 -3.79
CA ALA A 171 -23.02 24.15 -4.26
C ALA A 171 -23.45 25.02 -5.46
N GLY A 172 -24.72 24.96 -5.89
CA GLY A 172 -25.27 25.80 -6.96
C GLY A 172 -25.20 25.22 -8.37
N TYR A 173 -24.78 23.96 -8.52
CA TYR A 173 -24.75 23.28 -9.82
C TYR A 173 -26.07 22.55 -10.09
N THR A 174 -26.54 22.64 -11.33
CA THR A 174 -27.64 21.80 -11.81
C THR A 174 -27.10 20.40 -12.15
N VAL A 175 -27.69 19.37 -11.55
CA VAL A 175 -27.34 17.98 -11.84
C VAL A 175 -28.34 17.39 -12.84
N ASN A 176 -27.85 16.55 -13.76
CA ASN A 176 -28.72 15.80 -14.67
C ASN A 176 -29.57 14.81 -13.85
N THR A 177 -30.82 15.18 -13.59
CA THR A 177 -31.72 14.44 -12.71
C THR A 177 -32.06 13.04 -13.26
N PRO A 178 -32.39 12.86 -14.56
CA PRO A 178 -32.55 11.53 -15.15
C PRO A 178 -31.33 10.62 -14.92
N LEU A 179 -30.12 11.15 -15.17
CA LEU A 179 -28.89 10.38 -14.98
C LEU A 179 -28.68 10.01 -13.49
N SER A 180 -28.88 10.97 -12.58
CA SER A 180 -28.76 10.73 -11.14
C SER A 180 -29.75 9.67 -10.64
N GLN A 181 -30.98 9.66 -11.15
CA GLN A 181 -31.99 8.66 -10.81
C GLN A 181 -31.63 7.27 -11.36
N ALA A 182 -31.13 7.20 -12.59
CA ALA A 182 -30.66 5.95 -13.19
C ALA A 182 -29.51 5.33 -12.37
N TYR A 183 -28.51 6.14 -11.98
CA TYR A 183 -27.43 5.70 -11.11
C TYR A 183 -27.93 5.25 -9.73
N ALA A 184 -28.87 5.97 -9.11
CA ALA A 184 -29.44 5.57 -7.82
C ALA A 184 -30.20 4.23 -7.89
N GLN A 185 -30.86 3.95 -9.02
CA GLN A 185 -31.52 2.65 -9.25
C GLN A 185 -30.50 1.54 -9.45
N HIS A 186 -29.45 1.77 -10.24
CA HIS A 186 -28.35 0.83 -10.45
C HIS A 186 -27.66 0.46 -9.14
N LEU A 187 -27.30 1.46 -8.32
CA LEU A 187 -26.67 1.24 -7.01
C LEU A 187 -27.54 0.36 -6.12
N ARG A 188 -28.84 0.63 -6.00
CA ARG A 188 -29.76 -0.21 -5.21
C ARG A 188 -29.85 -1.65 -5.74
N ALA A 189 -29.88 -1.80 -7.07
CA ALA A 189 -29.99 -3.11 -7.71
C ALA A 189 -28.72 -3.95 -7.51
N GLU A 190 -27.54 -3.34 -7.59
CA GLU A 190 -26.26 -4.02 -7.38
C GLU A 190 -25.95 -4.25 -5.90
N GLU A 191 -26.25 -3.28 -5.01
CA GLU A 191 -26.11 -3.44 -3.55
C GLU A 191 -26.88 -4.66 -3.03
N ALA A 192 -28.08 -4.91 -3.58
CA ALA A 192 -28.88 -6.08 -3.23
C ALA A 192 -28.24 -7.42 -3.63
N LYS A 193 -27.32 -7.42 -4.60
CA LYS A 193 -26.58 -8.61 -5.05
C LYS A 193 -25.28 -8.83 -4.28
N LEU A 194 -24.83 -7.83 -3.51
CA LEU A 194 -23.54 -7.91 -2.84
C LEU A 194 -23.56 -8.97 -1.73
N PRO A 195 -22.47 -9.72 -1.57
CA PRO A 195 -22.35 -10.65 -0.46
C PRO A 195 -22.32 -9.87 0.85
N LYS A 196 -22.92 -10.44 1.92
CA LYS A 196 -22.75 -9.89 3.27
C LYS A 196 -21.26 -9.91 3.65
N THR A 197 -20.74 -8.77 4.08
CA THR A 197 -19.41 -8.68 4.68
C THR A 197 -19.37 -9.57 5.92
N ARG A 198 -18.31 -10.39 6.05
CA ARG A 198 -18.18 -11.39 7.13
C ARG A 198 -17.42 -10.82 8.34
N GLY A 199 -16.66 -9.74 8.18
CA GLY A 199 -15.94 -9.06 9.25
C GLY A 199 -15.56 -7.60 8.94
N LEU A 200 -15.07 -6.88 9.97
CA LEU A 200 -14.70 -5.46 9.90
C LEU A 200 -13.54 -5.16 8.94
N LEU A 201 -12.69 -6.16 8.68
CA LEU A 201 -11.49 -6.06 7.83
C LEU A 201 -11.71 -6.66 6.43
N ASP A 202 -12.93 -7.12 6.12
CA ASP A 202 -13.21 -7.60 4.78
C ASP A 202 -13.23 -6.42 3.81
N PRO A 203 -12.60 -6.55 2.62
CA PRO A 203 -12.66 -5.51 1.62
C PRO A 203 -14.12 -5.25 1.23
N ALA A 204 -14.46 -3.96 1.13
CA ALA A 204 -15.78 -3.56 0.68
C ALA A 204 -16.03 -4.11 -0.73
N PRO A 205 -17.18 -4.79 -0.98
CA PRO A 205 -17.52 -5.24 -2.31
C PRO A 205 -17.62 -4.05 -3.27
N VAL A 206 -17.08 -4.22 -4.48
CA VAL A 206 -17.12 -3.21 -5.53
C VAL A 206 -18.41 -3.35 -6.31
N ILE A 207 -19.17 -2.26 -6.42
CA ILE A 207 -20.34 -2.20 -7.30
C ILE A 207 -19.84 -1.99 -8.74
N PRO A 208 -20.23 -2.84 -9.70
CA PRO A 208 -19.85 -2.66 -11.09
C PRO A 208 -20.34 -1.32 -11.64
N GLU A 209 -19.50 -0.65 -12.42
CA GLU A 209 -19.85 0.61 -13.07
C GLU A 209 -20.94 0.41 -14.13
N ILE A 210 -21.79 1.42 -14.35
CA ILE A 210 -22.81 1.37 -15.41
C ILE A 210 -22.17 1.67 -16.77
N ALA A 211 -22.49 0.86 -17.78
CA ALA A 211 -22.07 1.17 -19.15
C ALA A 211 -22.77 2.43 -19.67
N ALA A 212 -22.06 3.24 -20.46
CA ALA A 212 -22.65 4.44 -21.05
C ALA A 212 -23.70 4.05 -22.12
N ASP A 213 -24.97 4.27 -21.83
CA ASP A 213 -26.04 4.15 -22.82
C ASP A 213 -25.93 5.30 -23.83
N ALA A 214 -25.91 4.97 -25.13
CA ALA A 214 -25.71 5.95 -26.19
C ALA A 214 -26.82 7.02 -26.24
N GLY A 215 -28.07 6.64 -25.94
CA GLY A 215 -29.20 7.56 -25.91
C GLY A 215 -29.12 8.51 -24.71
N ALA A 216 -28.83 7.97 -23.53
CA ALA A 216 -28.62 8.76 -22.31
C ALA A 216 -27.43 9.73 -22.47
N LEU A 217 -26.34 9.29 -23.11
CA LEU A 217 -25.17 10.12 -23.39
C LEU A 217 -25.51 11.26 -24.35
N GLN A 218 -26.24 10.99 -25.44
CA GLN A 218 -26.72 12.02 -26.36
C GLN A 218 -27.62 13.05 -25.68
N GLN A 219 -28.50 12.62 -24.78
CA GLN A 219 -29.33 13.53 -24.01
C GLN A 219 -28.48 14.37 -23.04
N ALA A 220 -27.53 13.75 -22.32
CA ALA A 220 -26.63 14.45 -21.41
C ALA A 220 -25.78 15.50 -22.13
N MET A 221 -25.29 15.16 -23.33
CA MET A 221 -24.57 16.03 -24.25
C MET A 221 -25.32 17.31 -24.60
N GLN A 222 -26.65 17.27 -24.68
CA GLN A 222 -27.49 18.43 -25.01
C GLN A 222 -27.69 19.36 -23.81
N VAL A 223 -27.85 18.78 -22.61
CA VAL A 223 -28.29 19.53 -21.41
C VAL A 223 -27.18 19.90 -20.43
N ALA A 224 -26.01 19.25 -20.49
CA ALA A 224 -24.91 19.47 -19.56
C ALA A 224 -23.78 20.29 -20.20
N ASP A 225 -23.21 21.23 -19.45
CA ASP A 225 -22.06 22.03 -19.87
C ASP A 225 -20.72 21.30 -19.67
N VAL A 226 -20.68 20.38 -18.70
CA VAL A 226 -19.49 19.63 -18.27
C VAL A 226 -19.90 18.21 -17.88
N ALA A 227 -19.03 17.24 -18.17
CA ALA A 227 -19.14 15.90 -17.62
C ALA A 227 -18.23 15.75 -16.39
N VAL A 228 -18.72 15.11 -15.33
CA VAL A 228 -17.92 14.76 -14.15
C VAL A 228 -18.01 13.26 -13.96
N LEU A 229 -16.88 12.56 -14.06
CA LEU A 229 -16.78 11.13 -13.77
C LEU A 229 -16.06 10.93 -12.44
N THR A 230 -16.47 9.94 -11.66
CA THR A 230 -15.83 9.65 -10.37
C THR A 230 -15.34 8.20 -10.38
N LEU A 231 -14.03 8.02 -10.19
CA LEU A 231 -13.41 6.71 -10.05
C LEU A 231 -13.22 6.42 -8.56
N GLY A 232 -13.90 5.39 -8.07
CA GLY A 232 -13.87 4.99 -6.67
C GLY A 232 -12.97 3.79 -6.43
N ARG A 233 -12.07 3.89 -5.44
CA ARG A 233 -11.34 2.73 -4.88
C ARG A 233 -11.29 2.87 -3.36
N SER A 234 -11.56 1.77 -2.66
CA SER A 234 -11.41 1.71 -1.21
C SER A 234 -10.14 0.94 -0.86
N THR A 235 -9.39 1.46 0.10
CA THR A 235 -8.18 0.82 0.63
C THR A 235 -8.28 0.78 2.15
N GLY A 236 -7.70 -0.25 2.78
CA GLY A 236 -7.86 -0.44 4.21
C GLY A 236 -7.08 -1.63 4.74
N GLU A 237 -7.14 -1.82 6.05
CA GLU A 237 -6.55 -2.99 6.71
C GLU A 237 -7.31 -4.27 6.32
N GLY A 238 -6.58 -5.37 6.12
CA GLY A 238 -7.16 -6.69 5.84
C GLY A 238 -6.68 -7.35 4.55
N GLY A 239 -6.17 -6.57 3.59
CA GLY A 239 -5.61 -7.11 2.36
C GLY A 239 -4.84 -6.08 1.53
N ASP A 240 -3.82 -6.54 0.83
CA ASP A 240 -3.11 -5.73 -0.15
C ASP A 240 -3.95 -5.60 -1.42
N ARG A 241 -3.81 -4.46 -2.09
CA ARG A 241 -4.46 -4.17 -3.38
C ARG A 241 -3.93 -5.06 -4.49
N LYS A 242 -4.73 -5.20 -5.54
CA LYS A 242 -4.32 -5.89 -6.77
C LYS A 242 -3.89 -4.89 -7.83
N GLU A 243 -3.05 -5.35 -8.74
CA GLU A 243 -2.69 -4.54 -9.90
C GLU A 243 -3.89 -4.44 -10.87
N THR A 244 -4.37 -5.60 -11.32
CA THR A 244 -5.53 -5.70 -12.23
C THR A 244 -6.83 -5.36 -11.52
N ASP A 245 -7.68 -4.57 -12.19
CA ASP A 245 -9.02 -4.15 -11.77
C ASP A 245 -9.10 -3.40 -10.44
N ASP A 246 -7.96 -2.89 -9.96
CA ASP A 246 -7.87 -2.11 -8.73
C ASP A 246 -6.87 -0.96 -8.90
N PHE A 247 -5.57 -1.22 -9.06
CA PHE A 247 -4.61 -0.17 -9.47
C PHE A 247 -4.88 0.33 -10.89
N THR A 248 -5.22 -0.57 -11.82
CA THR A 248 -5.68 -0.22 -13.17
C THR A 248 -7.20 -0.01 -13.21
N LEU A 249 -7.69 0.67 -14.26
CA LEU A 249 -9.12 0.69 -14.58
C LEU A 249 -9.62 -0.73 -14.88
N THR A 250 -10.89 -1.00 -14.57
CA THR A 250 -11.56 -2.27 -14.85
C THR A 250 -12.01 -2.33 -16.31
N PRO A 251 -11.40 -3.19 -17.16
CA PRO A 251 -11.83 -3.38 -18.53
C PRO A 251 -12.96 -4.44 -18.61
N PRO A 252 -13.94 -4.28 -19.52
CA PRO A 252 -14.06 -3.17 -20.48
C PRO A 252 -14.74 -1.92 -19.90
N THR A 253 -15.36 -2.00 -18.73
CA THR A 253 -16.40 -1.06 -18.31
C THR A 253 -15.90 0.37 -18.05
N GLU A 254 -14.97 0.57 -17.11
CA GLU A 254 -14.53 1.92 -16.72
C GLU A 254 -13.76 2.62 -17.85
N GLN A 255 -12.89 1.87 -18.53
CA GLN A 255 -12.10 2.39 -19.64
C GLN A 255 -12.98 2.78 -20.83
N ALA A 256 -13.99 1.96 -21.16
CA ALA A 256 -14.94 2.30 -22.22
C ALA A 256 -15.80 3.51 -21.85
N LEU A 257 -16.26 3.59 -20.60
CA LEU A 257 -17.06 4.71 -20.11
C LEU A 257 -16.30 6.04 -20.23
N LEU A 258 -15.09 6.11 -19.69
CA LEU A 258 -14.23 7.30 -19.78
C LEU A 258 -14.04 7.73 -21.23
N LYS A 259 -13.65 6.78 -22.10
CA LYS A 259 -13.41 7.05 -23.52
C LYS A 259 -14.66 7.54 -24.25
N GLN A 260 -15.81 6.91 -24.01
CA GLN A 260 -17.08 7.28 -24.64
C GLN A 260 -17.53 8.67 -24.22
N VAL A 261 -17.50 8.97 -22.91
CA VAL A 261 -17.91 10.27 -22.38
C VAL A 261 -16.96 11.38 -22.83
N ALA A 262 -15.64 11.15 -22.76
CA ALA A 262 -14.63 12.09 -23.25
C ALA A 262 -14.84 12.42 -24.73
N THR A 263 -14.96 11.40 -25.58
CA THR A 263 -15.18 11.57 -27.03
C THR A 263 -16.46 12.39 -27.30
N ALA A 264 -17.55 12.04 -26.62
CA ALA A 264 -18.85 12.69 -26.77
C ALA A 264 -18.85 14.17 -26.36
N PHE A 265 -18.24 14.51 -25.23
CA PHE A 265 -18.20 15.89 -24.74
C PHE A 265 -17.18 16.74 -25.50
N TYR A 266 -16.02 16.18 -25.84
CA TYR A 266 -15.01 16.89 -26.65
C TYR A 266 -15.50 17.18 -28.07
N ALA A 267 -16.31 16.32 -28.67
CA ALA A 267 -16.94 16.58 -29.97
C ALA A 267 -17.85 17.83 -29.97
N GLN A 268 -18.34 18.26 -28.79
CA GLN A 268 -19.11 19.49 -28.61
C GLN A 268 -18.30 20.63 -27.96
N ASN A 269 -16.97 20.50 -27.91
CA ASN A 269 -16.08 21.45 -27.25
C ASN A 269 -16.40 21.67 -25.75
N LYS A 270 -16.98 20.65 -25.09
CA LYS A 270 -17.30 20.65 -23.66
C LYS A 270 -16.20 19.98 -22.85
N LYS A 271 -16.10 20.31 -21.56
CA LYS A 271 -15.06 19.76 -20.68
C LYS A 271 -15.52 18.47 -20.00
N VAL A 272 -14.54 17.63 -19.68
CA VAL A 272 -14.69 16.43 -18.85
C VAL A 272 -13.75 16.55 -17.66
N ILE A 273 -14.25 16.22 -16.48
CA ILE A 273 -13.51 16.29 -15.22
C ILE A 273 -13.55 14.91 -14.56
N ASP A 274 -12.40 14.31 -14.37
CA ASP A 274 -12.27 13.04 -13.66
C ASP A 274 -11.92 13.29 -12.18
N VAL A 275 -12.74 12.74 -11.29
CA VAL A 275 -12.57 12.79 -9.85
C VAL A 275 -12.01 11.47 -9.37
N ILE A 276 -10.77 11.49 -8.91
CA ILE A 276 -10.08 10.31 -8.39
C ILE A 276 -10.36 10.19 -6.89
N ASN A 277 -11.45 9.50 -6.57
CA ASN A 277 -11.89 9.29 -5.19
C ASN A 277 -11.32 7.98 -4.65
N THR A 278 -10.00 7.97 -4.45
CA THR A 278 -9.25 6.78 -4.03
C THR A 278 -8.45 7.03 -2.76
N GLY A 279 -8.30 5.99 -1.94
CA GLY A 279 -7.45 6.03 -0.74
C GLY A 279 -5.95 5.84 -1.01
N ASP A 280 -5.58 5.47 -2.25
CA ASP A 280 -4.21 5.17 -2.67
C ASP A 280 -4.06 5.42 -4.19
N VAL A 281 -2.84 5.35 -4.72
CA VAL A 281 -2.52 5.65 -6.13
C VAL A 281 -3.23 4.74 -7.12
N VAL A 282 -3.55 5.28 -8.30
CA VAL A 282 -4.09 4.52 -9.44
C VAL A 282 -3.28 4.84 -10.69
N GLU A 283 -3.28 3.92 -11.65
CA GLU A 283 -2.70 4.14 -12.97
C GLU A 283 -3.44 5.27 -13.68
N LEU A 284 -2.72 6.24 -14.26
CA LEU A 284 -3.30 7.42 -14.95
C LEU A 284 -2.79 7.58 -16.39
N ALA A 285 -1.61 7.06 -16.70
CA ALA A 285 -0.90 7.37 -17.93
C ALA A 285 -1.64 6.87 -19.18
N ASN A 286 -2.41 5.78 -19.06
CA ASN A 286 -3.08 5.17 -20.20
C ASN A 286 -4.45 5.80 -20.56
N TRP A 287 -4.94 6.78 -19.78
CA TRP A 287 -6.30 7.30 -19.99
C TRP A 287 -6.50 8.78 -19.63
N ARG A 288 -5.48 9.48 -19.12
CA ARG A 288 -5.58 10.91 -18.77
C ARG A 288 -5.73 11.87 -19.96
N ASP A 289 -5.44 11.40 -21.17
CA ASP A 289 -5.44 12.17 -22.43
C ASP A 289 -6.67 11.80 -23.27
#